data_AF-A0A847Y336-F1
#
_entry.id   AF-A0A847Y336-F1
#
_cell.length_a   1.000
_cell.length_b   1.000
_cell.length_c   1.000
_cell.angle_alpha   90.00
_cell.angle_beta   90.00
_cell.angle_gamma   90.00
#
_symmetry.space_group_name_H-M   'P 1'
#
loop_
_entity.id
_entity.type
_entity.pdbx_description
1 polymer ?
#
loop_
_entity_poly.entity_id
_entity_poly.type
_entity_poly.pdbx_seq_one_letter_code
_entity_poly.pdbx_strand_id
1 'polypeptide(L)'
;MLNIICGENNVASRNYYVNLRQEFSDKGIQIKDVIFSDIIGGDDWLPENASLFYTDVVFFTENLNKKINRKNRFHFERIKDIASRRELSFYDWEDAIPSRELKIRPDKNVSVKEFKPTQSIFKLLDSCYPSNLTVFSNHLRELIDQDVEAAFIFLMLSKHIKKLLLVKQNQKPDKLADWQIFKLKKQSQSWTLNNLISFYESLHKIDLSLKTSSSPFSADKALGILACYFL
;
A
#
# COMPACT_ATOMS: atom_id res chain seq x y z
N MET A 1 22.15 0.93 -14.78
CA MET A 1 21.37 0.20 -13.74
C MET A 1 19.91 0.64 -13.82
N LEU A 2 18.98 -0.32 -13.88
CA LEU A 2 17.54 -0.08 -13.98
C LEU A 2 16.87 -0.30 -12.61
N ASN A 3 16.11 0.67 -12.12
CA ASN A 3 15.34 0.57 -10.89
C ASN A 3 13.85 0.62 -11.25
N ILE A 4 13.12 -0.47 -10.99
CA ILE A 4 11.67 -0.54 -11.23
C ILE A 4 10.94 -0.32 -9.91
N ILE A 5 10.06 0.68 -9.89
CA ILE A 5 9.20 1.04 -8.77
C ILE A 5 7.80 0.55 -9.10
N CYS A 6 7.30 -0.44 -8.37
CA CYS A 6 6.04 -1.11 -8.69
C CYS A 6 5.27 -1.45 -7.42
N GLY A 7 4.08 -2.03 -7.56
CA GLY A 7 3.31 -2.58 -6.44
C GLY A 7 1.84 -2.20 -6.47
N GLU A 8 1.05 -2.92 -5.66
CA GLU A 8 -0.41 -2.74 -5.59
C GLU A 8 -0.79 -1.49 -4.77
N ASN A 9 0.10 -0.97 -3.89
CA ASN A 9 -0.09 0.33 -3.26
C ASN A 9 0.39 1.45 -4.21
N ASN A 10 -0.52 1.89 -5.08
CA ASN A 10 -0.26 2.88 -6.11
C ASN A 10 0.12 4.27 -5.54
N VAL A 11 -0.55 4.70 -4.46
CA VAL A 11 -0.29 6.01 -3.85
C VAL A 11 1.12 6.05 -3.27
N ALA A 12 1.52 5.03 -2.52
CA ALA A 12 2.87 4.98 -1.94
C ALA A 12 3.95 4.84 -3.02
N SER A 13 3.73 4.02 -4.05
CA SER A 13 4.70 3.86 -5.13
C SER A 13 4.86 5.15 -5.95
N ARG A 14 3.76 5.86 -6.22
CA ARG A 14 3.78 7.15 -6.93
C ARG A 14 4.44 8.24 -6.11
N ASN A 15 4.12 8.35 -4.82
CA ASN A 15 4.75 9.33 -3.92
C ASN A 15 6.26 9.09 -3.82
N TYR A 16 6.69 7.83 -3.72
CA TYR A 16 8.11 7.47 -3.73
C TYR A 16 8.81 7.90 -5.03
N TYR A 17 8.18 7.66 -6.18
CA TYR A 17 8.71 8.08 -7.48
C TYR A 17 8.86 9.61 -7.58
N VAL A 18 7.85 10.36 -7.15
CA VAL A 18 7.89 11.84 -7.14
C VAL A 18 8.95 12.35 -6.16
N ASN A 19 9.04 11.77 -4.96
CA ASN A 19 10.04 12.15 -3.96
C ASN A 19 11.46 11.90 -4.48
N LEU A 20 11.71 10.77 -5.16
CA LEU A 20 13.01 10.52 -5.78
C LEU A 20 13.37 11.60 -6.82
N ARG A 21 12.41 12.02 -7.66
CA ARG A 21 12.65 13.13 -8.59
C ARG A 21 13.03 14.41 -7.85
N GLN A 22 12.32 14.73 -6.78
CA GLN A 22 12.64 15.92 -5.97
C GLN A 22 14.04 15.82 -5.35
N GLU A 23 14.39 14.68 -4.76
CA GLU A 23 15.71 14.44 -4.16
C GLU A 23 16.87 14.60 -5.17
N PHE A 24 16.68 14.14 -6.42
CA PHE A 24 17.69 14.32 -7.46
C PHE A 24 17.78 15.79 -7.91
N SER A 25 16.64 16.47 -8.02
CA SER A 25 16.59 17.89 -8.33
C SER A 25 17.30 18.73 -7.25
N ASP A 26 17.07 18.43 -5.98
CA ASP A 26 17.67 19.14 -4.85
C ASP A 26 19.19 18.93 -4.76
N LYS A 27 19.69 17.78 -5.25
CA LYS A 27 21.13 17.49 -5.40
C LYS A 27 21.77 18.13 -6.63
N GLY A 28 20.98 18.85 -7.44
CA GLY A 28 21.46 19.46 -8.68
C GLY A 28 21.75 18.46 -9.79
N ILE A 29 21.14 17.26 -9.76
CA ILE A 29 21.29 16.23 -10.79
C ILE A 29 20.26 16.47 -11.90
N GLN A 30 20.68 16.33 -13.16
CA GLN A 30 19.78 16.56 -14.28
C GLN A 30 18.80 15.39 -14.43
N ILE A 31 17.51 15.70 -14.48
CA ILE A 31 16.43 14.73 -14.69
C ILE A 31 16.02 14.76 -16.16
N LYS A 32 16.04 13.60 -16.82
CA LYS A 32 15.56 13.44 -18.20
C LYS A 32 14.44 12.40 -18.27
N ASP A 33 13.27 12.83 -18.72
CA ASP A 33 12.17 11.92 -19.00
C ASP A 33 12.40 11.26 -20.36
N VAL A 34 12.26 9.93 -20.42
CA VAL A 34 12.49 9.11 -21.62
C VAL A 34 11.23 8.32 -21.92
N ILE A 35 10.73 8.41 -23.16
CA ILE A 35 9.59 7.63 -23.60
C ILE A 35 10.03 6.30 -24.23
N PHE A 36 9.13 5.33 -24.27
CA PHE A 36 9.43 3.99 -24.76
C PHE A 36 9.90 3.96 -26.22
N SER A 37 9.39 4.87 -27.06
CA SER A 37 9.86 5.00 -28.46
C SER A 37 11.34 5.34 -28.53
N ASP A 38 11.85 6.19 -27.62
CA ASP A 38 13.24 6.62 -27.65
C ASP A 38 14.17 5.48 -27.25
N ILE A 39 13.77 4.71 -26.24
CA ILE A 39 14.49 3.51 -25.75
C ILE A 39 14.70 2.49 -26.89
N ILE A 40 13.68 2.32 -27.73
CA ILE A 40 13.66 1.32 -28.81
C ILE A 40 14.23 1.89 -30.11
N GLY A 41 14.04 3.19 -30.35
CA GLY A 41 14.33 3.88 -31.61
C GLY A 41 15.78 4.31 -31.80
N GLY A 42 16.58 4.40 -30.74
CA GLY A 42 17.99 4.81 -30.88
C GLY A 42 18.67 5.16 -29.56
N ASP A 43 19.85 5.76 -29.66
CA ASP A 43 20.67 6.24 -28.54
C ASP A 43 20.71 7.78 -28.47
N ASP A 44 19.94 8.50 -29.31
CA ASP A 44 19.91 9.97 -29.40
C ASP A 44 19.51 10.66 -28.08
N TRP A 45 18.80 9.95 -27.21
CA TRP A 45 18.40 10.43 -25.89
C TRP A 45 19.49 10.22 -24.83
N LEU A 46 20.56 9.48 -25.13
CA LEU A 46 21.71 9.35 -24.25
C LEU A 46 22.53 10.66 -24.25
N PRO A 47 23.27 10.94 -23.16
CA PRO A 47 24.14 12.10 -23.14
C PRO A 47 25.36 11.78 -24.00
N GLU A 48 25.46 12.40 -25.18
CA GLU A 48 26.68 12.32 -26.00
C GLU A 48 27.83 13.13 -25.40
N ASN A 49 27.51 14.13 -24.56
CA ASN A 49 28.46 14.97 -23.84
C ASN A 49 27.93 15.25 -22.43
N ALA A 50 28.80 15.19 -21.41
CA ALA A 50 28.47 15.69 -20.07
C ALA A 50 28.02 17.15 -20.21
N SER A 51 26.82 17.47 -19.72
CA SER A 51 26.33 18.84 -19.74
C SER A 51 27.35 19.74 -19.03
N LEU A 52 27.66 20.91 -19.60
CA LEU A 52 28.56 21.88 -18.96
C LEU A 52 28.06 22.32 -17.57
N PHE A 53 26.78 22.10 -17.28
CA PHE A 53 26.11 22.49 -16.04
C PHE A 53 25.81 21.31 -15.12
N TYR A 54 25.86 20.07 -15.61
CA TYR A 54 25.47 18.89 -14.85
C TYR A 54 26.44 17.74 -15.07
N THR A 55 27.03 17.27 -13.99
CA THR A 55 27.99 16.15 -13.98
C THR A 55 27.29 14.81 -14.14
N ASP A 56 26.07 14.69 -13.62
CA ASP A 56 25.29 13.45 -13.59
C ASP A 56 23.88 13.65 -14.17
N VAL A 57 23.41 12.66 -14.94
CA VAL A 57 22.07 12.62 -15.52
C VAL A 57 21.35 11.36 -15.05
N VAL A 58 20.10 11.51 -14.62
CA VAL A 58 19.22 10.41 -14.24
C VAL A 58 18.01 10.38 -15.18
N PHE A 59 17.68 9.19 -15.65
CA PHE A 59 16.61 8.94 -16.59
C PHE A 59 15.37 8.40 -15.89
N PHE A 60 14.21 8.93 -16.27
CA PHE A 60 12.92 8.57 -15.70
C PHE A 60 11.97 8.14 -16.80
N THR A 61 11.18 7.10 -16.54
CA THR A 61 10.14 6.64 -17.46
C THR A 61 8.99 6.01 -16.69
N GLU A 62 7.89 5.78 -17.40
CA GLU A 62 6.68 5.22 -16.83
C GLU A 62 6.08 4.12 -17.72
N ASN A 63 5.61 3.07 -17.05
CA ASN A 63 4.84 1.97 -17.62
C ASN A 63 5.57 1.20 -18.74
N LEU A 64 6.88 0.93 -18.60
CA LEU A 64 7.61 0.09 -19.55
C LEU A 64 6.98 -1.29 -19.70
N ASN A 65 6.57 -1.91 -18.60
CA ASN A 65 5.97 -3.22 -18.56
C ASN A 65 4.72 -3.31 -19.42
N LYS A 66 3.88 -2.26 -19.47
CA LYS A 66 2.70 -2.24 -20.35
C LYS A 66 3.11 -2.20 -21.84
N LYS A 67 4.18 -1.47 -22.17
CA LYS A 67 4.65 -1.21 -23.54
C LYS A 67 5.53 -2.34 -24.13
N ILE A 68 6.19 -3.14 -23.29
CA ILE A 68 7.03 -4.25 -23.75
C ILE A 68 6.19 -5.40 -24.30
N ASN A 69 6.47 -5.84 -25.53
CA ASN A 69 5.91 -7.05 -26.09
C ASN A 69 6.78 -8.27 -25.72
N ARG A 70 6.21 -9.25 -25.01
CA ARG A 70 6.93 -10.47 -24.57
C ARG A 70 7.53 -11.28 -25.73
N LYS A 71 6.91 -11.22 -26.91
CA LYS A 71 7.36 -11.97 -28.10
C LYS A 71 8.46 -11.25 -28.88
N ASN A 72 8.69 -9.96 -28.60
CA ASN A 72 9.71 -9.19 -29.28
C ASN A 72 11.04 -9.24 -28.52
N ARG A 73 11.96 -10.06 -29.02
CA ARG A 73 13.30 -10.26 -28.43
C ARG A 73 14.11 -8.96 -28.41
N PHE A 74 13.96 -8.11 -29.41
CA PHE A 74 14.67 -6.83 -29.52
C PHE A 74 14.39 -5.92 -28.31
N HIS A 75 13.14 -5.84 -27.86
CA HIS A 75 12.77 -4.98 -26.72
C HIS A 75 13.52 -5.37 -25.44
N PHE A 76 13.63 -6.66 -25.16
CA PHE A 76 14.34 -7.13 -23.96
C PHE A 76 15.84 -6.97 -24.07
N GLU A 77 16.43 -7.28 -25.22
CA GLU A 77 17.87 -7.12 -25.43
C GLU A 77 18.27 -5.66 -25.28
N ARG A 78 17.47 -4.74 -25.83
CA ARG A 78 17.70 -3.30 -25.73
C ARG A 78 17.61 -2.79 -24.29
N ILE A 79 16.58 -3.18 -23.55
CA ILE A 79 16.43 -2.76 -22.15
C ILE A 79 17.54 -3.36 -21.27
N LYS A 80 17.95 -4.61 -21.54
CA LYS A 80 19.08 -5.22 -20.84
C LYS A 80 20.40 -4.53 -21.14
N ASP A 81 20.63 -4.12 -22.39
CA ASP A 81 21.81 -3.33 -22.77
C ASP A 81 21.86 -2.03 -21.97
N ILE A 82 20.77 -1.25 -21.96
CA ILE A 82 20.66 -0.01 -21.18
C ILE A 82 20.85 -0.27 -19.68
N ALA A 83 20.23 -1.32 -19.13
CA ALA A 83 20.37 -1.66 -17.71
C ALA A 83 21.81 -2.02 -17.33
N SER A 84 22.58 -2.64 -18.25
CA SER A 84 23.96 -3.07 -18.05
C SER A 84 24.98 -1.93 -18.05
N ARG A 85 24.65 -0.79 -18.67
CA ARG A 85 25.47 0.42 -18.65
C ARG A 85 25.45 0.99 -17.23
N ARG A 86 26.62 0.96 -16.56
CA ARG A 86 26.77 1.40 -15.16
C ARG A 86 26.69 2.91 -15.00
N GLU A 87 27.03 3.64 -16.06
CA GLU A 87 27.00 5.10 -16.12
C GLU A 87 25.57 5.65 -16.19
N LEU A 88 24.60 4.83 -16.58
CA LEU A 88 23.20 5.24 -16.70
C LEU A 88 22.42 4.84 -15.43
N SER A 89 21.86 5.84 -14.75
CA SER A 89 20.88 5.64 -13.69
C SER A 89 19.48 5.79 -14.26
N PHE A 90 18.72 4.70 -14.28
CA PHE A 90 17.40 4.67 -14.92
C PHE A 90 16.33 4.22 -13.91
N TYR A 91 15.22 4.95 -13.86
CA TYR A 91 14.08 4.71 -12.96
C TYR A 91 12.80 4.57 -13.76
N ASP A 92 12.09 3.47 -13.55
CA ASP A 92 10.81 3.18 -14.18
C ASP A 92 9.73 3.01 -13.12
N TRP A 93 8.58 3.66 -13.32
CA TRP A 93 7.42 3.50 -12.44
C TRP A 93 6.31 2.72 -13.13
N GLU A 94 5.83 1.69 -12.43
CA GLU A 94 4.78 0.78 -12.88
C GLU A 94 3.51 0.94 -12.04
N ASP A 95 2.43 1.31 -12.75
CA ASP A 95 1.13 1.59 -12.15
C ASP A 95 0.38 0.30 -11.79
N ALA A 96 0.24 0.07 -10.47
CA ALA A 96 -0.52 -1.02 -9.86
C ALA A 96 -0.07 -2.45 -10.25
N ILE A 97 1.18 -2.62 -10.69
CA ILE A 97 1.71 -3.93 -11.11
C ILE A 97 2.53 -4.56 -9.97
N PRO A 98 2.17 -5.76 -9.49
CA PRO A 98 2.97 -6.48 -8.51
C PRO A 98 4.24 -7.05 -9.14
N SER A 99 5.29 -7.24 -8.35
CA SER A 99 6.62 -7.67 -8.84
C SER A 99 6.57 -8.99 -9.62
N ARG A 100 5.66 -9.89 -9.23
CA ARG A 100 5.43 -11.20 -9.88
C ARG A 100 4.96 -11.07 -11.34
N GLU A 101 4.30 -9.97 -11.70
CA GLU A 101 3.70 -9.71 -13.02
C GLU A 101 4.62 -8.92 -13.95
N LEU A 102 5.76 -8.42 -13.45
CA LEU A 102 6.77 -7.75 -14.27
C LEU A 102 7.30 -8.68 -15.38
N LYS A 103 7.37 -8.17 -16.60
CA LYS A 103 7.97 -8.80 -17.78
C LYS A 103 9.49 -8.78 -17.68
N ILE A 104 10.07 -7.71 -17.13
CA ILE A 104 11.49 -7.62 -16.79
C ILE A 104 11.66 -8.18 -15.39
N ARG A 105 12.50 -9.21 -15.25
CA ARG A 105 12.76 -9.84 -13.95
C ARG A 105 13.94 -9.14 -13.25
N PRO A 106 13.94 -9.11 -11.90
CA PRO A 106 15.11 -8.66 -11.15
C PRO A 106 16.34 -9.49 -11.52
N ASP A 107 17.47 -8.83 -11.71
CA ASP A 107 18.77 -9.44 -11.96
C ASP A 107 19.89 -8.55 -11.39
N LYS A 108 21.15 -8.79 -11.73
CA LYS A 108 22.28 -8.00 -11.22
C LYS A 108 22.23 -6.51 -11.61
N ASN A 109 21.54 -6.18 -12.70
CA ASN A 109 21.48 -4.84 -13.28
C ASN A 109 20.09 -4.20 -13.12
N VAL A 110 19.09 -4.97 -12.69
CA VAL A 110 17.70 -4.56 -12.47
C VAL A 110 17.33 -4.73 -10.99
N SER A 111 17.14 -3.61 -10.30
CA SER A 111 16.58 -3.58 -8.94
C SER A 111 15.06 -3.36 -9.00
N VAL A 112 14.31 -3.97 -8.08
CA VAL A 112 12.85 -3.80 -7.99
C VAL A 112 12.47 -3.38 -6.58
N LYS A 113 11.79 -2.23 -6.47
CA LYS A 113 11.18 -1.73 -5.23
C LYS A 113 9.67 -1.92 -5.30
N GLU A 114 9.19 -2.97 -4.65
CA GLU A 114 7.75 -3.28 -4.58
C GLU A 114 7.07 -2.65 -3.37
N PHE A 115 6.01 -1.89 -3.64
CA PHE A 115 5.07 -1.33 -2.67
C PHE A 115 3.87 -2.26 -2.53
N LYS A 116 4.00 -3.22 -1.62
CA LYS A 116 2.92 -4.16 -1.30
C LYS A 116 1.66 -3.41 -0.86
N PRO A 117 0.46 -3.98 -1.10
CA PRO A 117 -0.76 -3.38 -0.59
C PRO A 117 -0.64 -3.24 0.92
N THR A 118 -1.05 -2.07 1.40
CA THR A 118 -1.31 -1.75 2.80
C THR A 118 -2.02 -2.94 3.47
N GLN A 119 -1.61 -3.32 4.69
CA GLN A 119 -2.33 -4.35 5.42
C GLN A 119 -3.82 -4.00 5.42
N SER A 120 -4.64 -4.92 4.94
CA SER A 120 -6.04 -4.60 4.71
C SER A 120 -6.70 -4.30 6.06
N ILE A 121 -7.54 -3.26 6.10
CA ILE A 121 -8.49 -3.01 7.21
C ILE A 121 -9.18 -4.32 7.65
N PHE A 122 -9.41 -5.26 6.73
CA PHE A 122 -9.96 -6.58 7.05
C PHE A 122 -9.11 -7.39 8.03
N LYS A 123 -7.78 -7.29 8.01
CA LYS A 123 -6.90 -7.96 8.99
C LYS A 123 -7.10 -7.40 10.40
N LEU A 124 -7.23 -6.07 10.53
CA LEU A 124 -7.61 -5.45 11.80
C LEU A 124 -8.96 -6.00 12.28
N LEU A 125 -9.98 -6.01 11.40
CA LEU A 125 -11.31 -6.51 11.73
C LEU A 125 -11.29 -7.98 12.15
N ASP A 126 -10.53 -8.83 11.46
CA ASP A 126 -10.37 -10.25 11.77
C ASP A 126 -9.67 -10.47 13.11
N SER A 127 -8.74 -9.59 13.48
CA SER A 127 -8.00 -9.67 14.75
C SER A 127 -8.79 -9.18 15.96
N CYS A 128 -9.97 -8.57 15.75
CA CYS A 128 -10.79 -7.99 16.81
C CYS A 128 -11.60 -9.06 17.58
N TYR A 129 -10.94 -9.77 18.50
CA TYR A 129 -11.58 -10.71 19.42
C TYR A 129 -10.80 -10.85 20.74
N PRO A 130 -11.43 -11.31 21.84
CA PRO A 130 -10.77 -11.45 23.14
C PRO A 130 -9.56 -12.37 23.06
N SER A 131 -8.51 -12.07 23.84
CA SER A 131 -7.18 -12.71 23.85
C SER A 131 -6.28 -12.42 22.64
N ASN A 132 -6.56 -11.37 21.86
CA ASN A 132 -5.80 -11.03 20.65
C ASN A 132 -5.33 -9.58 20.57
N LEU A 133 -5.24 -8.91 21.72
CA LEU A 133 -4.82 -7.51 21.85
C LEU A 133 -3.53 -7.16 21.08
N THR A 134 -2.48 -7.99 21.19
CA THR A 134 -1.18 -7.69 20.58
C THR A 134 -1.27 -7.61 19.06
N VAL A 135 -1.95 -8.57 18.44
CA VAL A 135 -2.11 -8.61 16.98
C VAL A 135 -3.00 -7.46 16.52
N PHE A 136 -4.10 -7.21 17.22
CA PHE A 136 -4.99 -6.08 16.93
C PHE A 136 -4.25 -4.73 17.03
N SER A 137 -3.46 -4.53 18.09
CA SER A 137 -2.72 -3.29 18.32
C SER A 137 -1.66 -3.05 17.26
N ASN A 138 -0.97 -4.10 16.80
CA ASN A 138 -0.02 -4.00 15.70
C ASN A 138 -0.71 -3.59 14.41
N HIS A 139 -1.83 -4.22 14.05
CA HIS A 139 -2.59 -3.84 12.86
C HIS A 139 -3.16 -2.43 12.96
N LEU A 140 -3.60 -2.00 14.14
CA LEU A 140 -4.12 -0.64 14.34
C LEU A 140 -3.00 0.39 14.15
N ARG A 141 -1.84 0.16 14.76
CA ARG A 141 -0.67 1.03 14.61
C ARG A 141 -0.22 1.12 13.16
N GLU A 142 -0.11 -0.01 12.47
CA GLU A 142 0.29 -0.03 11.06
C GLU A 142 -0.68 0.76 10.17
N LEU A 143 -1.99 0.67 10.40
CA LEU A 143 -2.98 1.46 9.65
C LEU A 143 -2.84 2.96 9.92
N ILE A 144 -2.55 3.34 11.17
CA ILE A 144 -2.32 4.74 11.55
C ILE A 144 -1.02 5.27 10.92
N ASP A 145 0.07 4.49 10.98
CA ASP A 145 1.36 4.83 10.35
C ASP A 145 1.26 4.94 8.82
N GLN A 146 0.19 4.38 8.23
CA GLN A 146 -0.13 4.44 6.81
C GLN A 146 -1.13 5.54 6.46
N ASP A 147 -1.35 6.49 7.37
CA ASP A 147 -2.27 7.63 7.22
C ASP A 147 -3.71 7.21 6.86
N VAL A 148 -4.14 6.02 7.27
CA VAL A 148 -5.54 5.61 7.11
C VAL A 148 -6.39 6.44 8.08
N GLU A 149 -7.37 7.15 7.53
CA GLU A 149 -8.23 8.05 8.31
C GLU A 149 -8.91 7.30 9.47
N ALA A 150 -8.73 7.81 10.70
CA ALA A 150 -9.25 7.15 11.89
C ALA A 150 -10.79 7.01 11.87
N ALA A 151 -11.50 7.97 11.27
CA ALA A 151 -12.94 7.89 11.06
C ALA A 151 -13.35 6.70 10.18
N PHE A 152 -12.55 6.39 9.15
CA PHE A 152 -12.76 5.21 8.31
C PHE A 152 -12.52 3.91 9.08
N ILE A 153 -11.43 3.82 9.85
CA ILE A 153 -11.15 2.67 10.73
C ILE A 153 -12.32 2.43 11.68
N PHE A 154 -12.80 3.50 12.32
CA PHE A 154 -13.90 3.48 13.26
C PHE A 154 -15.21 3.00 12.63
N LEU A 155 -15.56 3.53 11.46
CA LEU A 155 -16.75 3.12 10.71
C LEU A 155 -16.70 1.64 10.34
N MET A 156 -15.53 1.16 9.90
CA MET A 156 -15.31 -0.23 9.51
C MET A 156 -15.42 -1.18 10.70
N LEU A 157 -14.80 -0.85 11.83
CA LEU A 157 -14.94 -1.61 13.08
C LEU A 157 -16.40 -1.66 13.55
N SER A 158 -17.09 -0.52 13.59
CA SER A 158 -18.49 -0.46 14.05
C SER A 158 -19.41 -1.33 13.19
N LYS A 159 -19.25 -1.27 11.86
CA LYS A 159 -20.00 -2.14 10.93
C LYS A 159 -19.66 -3.62 11.13
N HIS A 160 -18.41 -3.94 11.41
CA HIS A 160 -17.95 -5.32 11.64
C HIS A 160 -18.51 -5.89 12.94
N ILE A 161 -18.42 -5.15 14.05
CA ILE A 161 -18.97 -5.55 15.35
C ILE A 161 -20.48 -5.74 15.27
N LYS A 162 -21.21 -4.86 14.57
CA LYS A 162 -22.64 -5.05 14.30
C LYS A 162 -22.92 -6.39 13.60
N LYS A 163 -22.12 -6.75 12.59
CA LYS A 163 -22.25 -8.06 11.91
C LYS A 163 -21.94 -9.23 12.83
N LEU A 164 -20.91 -9.12 13.67
CA LEU A 164 -20.60 -10.14 14.68
C LEU A 164 -21.76 -10.32 15.66
N LEU A 165 -22.41 -9.23 16.08
CA LEU A 165 -23.55 -9.26 16.99
C LEU A 165 -24.74 -9.99 16.38
N LEU A 166 -25.10 -9.66 15.13
CA LEU A 166 -26.16 -10.34 14.39
C LEU A 166 -25.90 -11.84 14.31
N VAL A 167 -24.68 -12.22 13.91
CA VAL A 167 -24.30 -13.62 13.78
C VAL A 167 -24.27 -14.33 15.14
N LYS A 168 -23.84 -13.66 16.22
CA LYS A 168 -23.86 -14.20 17.59
C LYS A 168 -25.28 -14.49 18.08
N GLN A 169 -26.26 -13.72 17.59
CA GLN A 169 -27.68 -13.90 17.86
C GLN A 169 -28.38 -14.81 16.83
N ASN A 170 -27.62 -15.57 16.04
CA ASN A 170 -28.13 -16.45 14.97
C ASN A 170 -28.90 -15.73 13.85
N GLN A 171 -28.69 -14.42 13.68
CA GLN A 171 -29.24 -13.65 12.57
C GLN A 171 -28.24 -13.58 11.41
N LYS A 172 -28.74 -13.61 10.17
CA LYS A 172 -27.91 -13.51 8.97
C LYS A 172 -27.75 -12.02 8.58
N PRO A 173 -26.54 -11.47 8.51
CA PRO A 173 -26.34 -10.14 7.96
C PRO A 173 -26.67 -10.14 6.46
N ASP A 174 -27.36 -9.08 6.00
CA ASP A 174 -27.74 -8.95 4.60
C ASP A 174 -26.52 -8.85 3.67
N LYS A 175 -26.67 -9.39 2.45
CA LYS A 175 -25.74 -9.21 1.32
C LYS A 175 -24.30 -9.69 1.58
N LEU A 176 -24.09 -10.69 2.45
CA LEU A 176 -22.80 -11.35 2.64
C LEU A 176 -22.73 -12.70 1.94
N ALA A 177 -21.57 -13.02 1.37
CA ALA A 177 -21.27 -14.34 0.85
C ALA A 177 -21.10 -15.36 1.98
N ASP A 178 -21.39 -16.64 1.72
CA ASP A 178 -21.40 -17.68 2.77
C ASP A 178 -20.04 -17.84 3.48
N TRP A 179 -18.93 -17.68 2.76
CA TRP A 179 -17.58 -17.73 3.36
C TRP A 179 -17.33 -16.59 4.35
N GLN A 180 -17.90 -15.40 4.12
CA GLN A 180 -17.79 -14.27 5.04
C GLN A 180 -18.60 -14.52 6.30
N ILE A 181 -19.79 -15.11 6.15
CA ILE A 181 -20.65 -15.49 7.27
C ILE A 181 -19.96 -16.57 8.11
N PHE A 182 -19.34 -17.57 7.48
CA PHE A 182 -18.59 -18.60 8.17
C PHE A 182 -17.45 -18.00 9.01
N LYS A 183 -16.70 -17.05 8.44
CA LYS A 183 -15.62 -16.36 9.15
C LYS A 183 -16.13 -15.56 10.35
N LEU A 184 -17.22 -14.81 10.16
CA LEU A 184 -17.89 -14.06 11.25
C LEU A 184 -18.40 -14.98 12.35
N LYS A 185 -18.97 -16.14 12.00
CA LYS A 185 -19.41 -17.16 12.97
C LYS A 185 -18.25 -17.66 13.81
N LYS A 186 -17.12 -17.99 13.18
CA LYS A 186 -15.92 -18.44 13.88
C LYS A 186 -15.39 -17.36 14.82
N GLN A 187 -15.33 -16.11 14.37
CA GLN A 187 -14.86 -15.00 15.21
C GLN A 187 -15.83 -14.69 16.36
N SER A 188 -17.15 -14.74 16.14
CA SER A 188 -18.14 -14.43 17.17
C SER A 188 -18.16 -15.47 18.30
N GLN A 189 -17.66 -16.69 18.06
CA GLN A 189 -17.52 -17.71 19.11
C GLN A 189 -16.57 -17.27 20.23
N SER A 190 -15.52 -16.51 19.92
CA SER A 190 -14.57 -15.99 20.91
C SER A 190 -15.14 -14.90 21.82
N TRP A 191 -16.28 -14.31 21.46
CA TRP A 191 -16.94 -13.27 22.25
C TRP A 191 -18.01 -13.86 23.16
N THR A 192 -18.16 -13.34 24.38
CA THR A 192 -19.43 -13.47 25.11
C THR A 192 -20.42 -12.44 24.55
N LEU A 193 -21.73 -12.74 24.59
CA LEU A 193 -22.74 -11.81 24.07
C LEU A 193 -22.69 -10.46 24.78
N ASN A 194 -22.59 -10.47 26.12
CA ASN A 194 -22.54 -9.26 26.93
C ASN A 194 -21.29 -8.40 26.64
N ASN A 195 -20.12 -9.03 26.47
CA ASN A 195 -18.90 -8.29 26.15
C ASN A 195 -18.99 -7.69 24.73
N LEU A 196 -19.57 -8.41 23.77
CA LEU A 196 -19.73 -7.91 22.41
C LEU A 196 -20.71 -6.72 22.35
N ILE A 197 -21.81 -6.78 23.10
CA ILE A 197 -22.74 -5.64 23.26
C ILE A 197 -22.01 -4.46 23.90
N SER A 198 -21.30 -4.70 25.01
CA SER A 198 -20.56 -3.65 25.72
C SER A 198 -19.47 -3.01 24.84
N PHE A 199 -18.79 -3.80 24.02
CA PHE A 199 -17.81 -3.32 23.05
C PHE A 199 -18.47 -2.42 22.00
N TYR A 200 -19.62 -2.84 21.44
CA TYR A 200 -20.37 -2.07 20.46
C TYR A 200 -20.90 -0.74 21.02
N GLU A 201 -21.42 -0.75 22.25
CA GLU A 201 -21.85 0.46 22.95
C GLU A 201 -20.68 1.40 23.23
N SER A 202 -19.53 0.85 23.60
CA SER A 202 -18.32 1.64 23.86
C SER A 202 -17.77 2.28 22.59
N LEU A 203 -17.81 1.58 21.46
CA LEU A 203 -17.59 2.20 20.15
C LEU A 203 -18.56 3.37 19.97
N HIS A 204 -19.87 3.16 20.09
CA HIS A 204 -20.83 4.25 19.89
C HIS A 204 -20.56 5.49 20.78
N LYS A 205 -20.18 5.28 22.04
CA LYS A 205 -19.77 6.36 22.95
C LYS A 205 -18.54 7.11 22.45
N ILE A 206 -17.53 6.40 21.93
CA ILE A 206 -16.34 7.00 21.33
C ILE A 206 -16.75 7.86 20.12
N ASP A 207 -17.55 7.33 19.20
CA ASP A 207 -18.03 8.07 18.01
C ASP A 207 -18.73 9.38 18.38
N LEU A 208 -19.65 9.29 19.36
CA LEU A 208 -20.37 10.46 19.86
C LEU A 208 -19.38 11.49 20.42
N SER A 209 -18.48 11.06 21.30
CA SER A 209 -17.53 11.94 21.97
C SER A 209 -16.54 12.64 21.03
N LEU A 210 -16.16 11.97 19.93
CA LEU A 210 -15.30 12.55 18.89
C LEU A 210 -16.06 13.61 18.09
N LYS A 211 -17.32 13.33 17.72
CA LYS A 211 -18.17 14.26 16.95
C LYS A 211 -18.62 15.47 17.75
N THR A 212 -18.77 15.33 19.06
CA THR A 212 -19.12 16.44 19.97
C THR A 212 -17.90 17.16 20.53
N SER A 213 -16.69 16.83 20.09
CA SER A 213 -15.42 17.39 20.58
C SER A 213 -15.27 17.33 22.10
N SER A 214 -15.90 16.34 22.74
CA SER A 214 -15.88 16.15 24.19
C SER A 214 -14.88 15.08 24.64
N SER A 215 -14.23 14.40 23.70
CA SER A 215 -13.16 13.45 23.98
C SER A 215 -11.82 14.16 24.21
N PRO A 216 -11.10 13.88 25.31
CA PRO A 216 -9.71 14.34 25.49
C PRO A 216 -8.71 13.51 24.67
N PHE A 217 -9.16 12.41 24.05
CA PHE A 217 -8.34 11.49 23.27
C PHE A 217 -8.64 11.61 21.78
N SER A 218 -7.58 11.47 20.98
CA SER A 218 -7.69 11.21 19.55
C SER A 218 -8.31 9.83 19.29
N ALA A 219 -8.90 9.65 18.11
CA ALA A 219 -9.67 8.45 17.77
C ALA A 219 -8.85 7.15 17.86
N ASP A 220 -7.58 7.20 17.46
CA ASP A 220 -6.60 6.12 17.60
C ASP A 220 -6.38 5.72 19.07
N LYS A 221 -6.19 6.70 19.96
CA LYS A 221 -5.99 6.47 21.39
C LYS A 221 -7.23 5.90 22.04
N ALA A 222 -8.41 6.44 21.70
CA ALA A 222 -9.69 5.94 22.21
C ALA A 222 -9.92 4.47 21.81
N LEU A 223 -9.62 4.11 20.56
CA LEU A 223 -9.69 2.71 20.09
C LEU A 223 -8.66 1.82 20.78
N GLY A 224 -7.43 2.30 20.99
CA GLY A 224 -6.40 1.56 21.72
C GLY A 224 -6.80 1.25 23.16
N ILE A 225 -7.37 2.24 23.87
CA ILE A 225 -7.88 2.06 25.23
C ILE A 225 -9.03 1.04 25.26
N LEU A 226 -9.97 1.15 24.31
CA LEU A 226 -11.07 0.20 24.19
C LEU A 226 -10.55 -1.23 23.95
N ALA A 227 -9.57 -1.37 23.07
CA ALA A 227 -8.96 -2.66 22.76
C ALA A 227 -8.32 -3.28 24.00
N CYS A 228 -7.54 -2.52 24.77
CA CYS A 228 -6.91 -3.01 26.01
C CYS A 228 -7.91 -3.53 27.05
N TYR A 229 -9.14 -3.04 27.05
CA TYR A 229 -10.16 -3.47 27.99
C TYR A 229 -10.87 -4.77 27.55
N PHE A 230 -11.04 -5.00 26.25
CA PHE A 230 -11.91 -6.08 25.73
C PHE A 230 -11.19 -7.17 24.92
N LEU A 231 -10.02 -6.88 24.36
CA LEU A 231 -9.24 -7.78 23.50
C LEU A 231 -8.07 -8.41 24.25
#